data_AF-A0A970XJ52-F1
#
_entry.id   AF-A0A970XJ52-F1
#
_cell.length_a   1.000
_cell.length_b   1.000
_cell.length_c   1.000
_cell.angle_alpha   90.00
_cell.angle_beta   90.00
_cell.angle_gamma   90.00
#
_symmetry.space_group_name_H-M   'P 1'
#
loop_
_entity.id
_entity.type
_entity.pdbx_description
1 polymer ?
#
loop_
_entity_poly.entity_id
_entity_poly.type
_entity_poly.pdbx_seq_one_letter_code
_entity_poly.pdbx_strand_id
1 'polypeptide(L)'
;ESGAPYTFELNGSRIELDRDDLLIETVHREGFVGETEHGVSVVLDTNITPELLEEGYMREIVSKVQTMRKEAGFEVTDHIALYYEGADVIKGIMEKYGDAILKEVLGDRLERGIGGADAKKEWDVNGQRVTLGIRRI
;
A
#
# COMPACT_ATOMS: atom_id res chain seq x y z
N GLU A 1 31.11 -10.65 -1.69
CA GLU A 1 31.62 -12.02 -1.43
C GLU A 1 33.04 -12.15 -1.97
N SER A 2 34.05 -12.05 -1.12
CA SER A 2 35.43 -12.43 -1.45
C SER A 2 35.90 -13.22 -0.25
N GLY A 3 36.15 -14.51 -0.41
CA GLY A 3 36.55 -15.42 0.68
C GLY A 3 37.96 -15.19 1.21
N ALA A 4 38.40 -13.93 1.29
CA ALA A 4 39.68 -13.55 1.84
C ALA A 4 39.55 -13.34 3.36
N PRO A 5 40.52 -13.81 4.16
CA PRO A 5 40.52 -13.63 5.60
C PRO A 5 40.56 -12.15 5.97
N TYR A 6 39.86 -11.77 7.05
CA TYR A 6 39.82 -10.40 7.51
C TYR A 6 41.01 -10.13 8.45
N THR A 7 41.88 -9.20 8.10
CA THR A 7 43.09 -8.89 8.87
C THR A 7 43.04 -7.48 9.47
N PHE A 8 43.39 -7.36 10.74
CA PHE A 8 43.52 -6.06 11.42
C PHE A 8 44.64 -6.10 12.48
N GLU A 9 45.12 -4.93 12.91
CA GLU A 9 46.08 -4.83 14.01
C GLU A 9 45.39 -4.49 15.33
N LEU A 10 45.78 -5.18 16.39
CA LEU A 10 45.36 -4.89 17.76
C LEU A 10 46.58 -4.97 18.68
N ASN A 11 46.86 -3.89 19.41
CA ASN A 11 48.00 -3.79 20.34
C ASN A 11 49.36 -4.16 19.70
N GLY A 12 49.56 -3.82 18.42
CA GLY A 12 50.80 -4.12 17.68
C GLY A 12 50.96 -5.58 17.25
N SER A 13 49.92 -6.41 17.42
CA SER A 13 49.85 -7.77 16.89
C SER A 13 48.88 -7.84 15.73
N ARG A 14 49.29 -8.51 14.65
CA ARG A 14 48.44 -8.78 13.50
C ARG A 14 47.50 -9.94 13.82
N ILE A 15 46.20 -9.67 13.80
CA ILE A 15 45.15 -10.66 13.99
C ILE A 15 44.52 -10.97 12.63
N GLU A 16 44.29 -12.25 12.36
CA GLU A 16 43.63 -12.76 11.17
C GLU A 16 42.41 -13.56 11.62
N LEU A 17 41.23 -13.23 11.06
CA LEU A 17 39.97 -13.94 11.31
C LEU A 17 39.59 -14.68 10.03
N ASP A 18 39.42 -15.99 10.12
CA ASP A 18 38.84 -16.82 9.06
C ASP A 18 37.31 -16.77 9.12
N ARG A 19 36.61 -17.36 8.14
CA ARG A 19 35.14 -17.39 8.13
C ARG A 19 34.57 -18.09 9.35
N ASP A 20 35.22 -19.13 9.82
CA ASP A 20 34.76 -19.91 10.97
C ASP A 20 34.90 -19.11 12.29
N ASP A 21 35.69 -18.03 12.28
CA ASP A 21 35.83 -17.11 13.41
C ASP A 21 34.78 -15.98 13.41
N LEU A 22 34.00 -15.84 12.33
CA LEU A 22 33.05 -14.76 12.12
C LEU A 22 31.61 -15.25 12.24
N LEU A 23 30.92 -14.79 13.28
CA LEU A 23 29.46 -14.87 13.32
C LEU A 23 28.88 -13.68 12.56
N ILE A 24 28.44 -13.91 11.31
CA ILE A 24 27.77 -12.89 10.50
C ILE A 24 26.26 -13.02 10.72
N GLU A 25 25.69 -12.07 11.45
CA GLU A 25 24.24 -11.94 11.61
C GLU A 25 23.73 -10.76 10.78
N THR A 26 22.63 -10.97 10.08
CA THR A 26 21.90 -9.90 9.40
C THR A 26 21.25 -9.03 10.48
N VAL A 27 21.88 -7.90 10.82
CA VAL A 27 21.28 -6.94 11.74
C VAL A 27 20.13 -6.25 11.01
N HIS A 28 18.90 -6.41 11.50
CA HIS A 28 17.73 -5.69 11.01
C HIS A 28 17.96 -4.18 11.21
N ARG A 29 18.19 -3.46 10.10
CA ARG A 29 18.23 -2.00 10.12
C ARG A 29 16.81 -1.49 10.34
N GLU A 30 16.64 -0.48 11.20
CA GLU A 30 15.34 0.16 11.38
C GLU A 30 14.76 0.61 10.03
N GLY A 31 13.49 0.27 9.80
CA GLY A 31 12.82 0.49 8.50
C GLY A 31 13.05 -0.59 7.45
N PHE A 32 13.77 -1.67 7.75
CA PHE A 32 14.00 -2.79 6.83
C PHE A 32 13.80 -4.14 7.53
N VAL A 33 13.05 -5.03 6.89
CA VAL A 33 12.88 -6.42 7.34
C VAL A 33 13.50 -7.34 6.29
N GLY A 34 14.44 -8.19 6.72
CA GLY A 34 15.17 -9.09 5.83
C GLY A 34 15.04 -10.54 6.28
N GLU A 35 14.86 -11.45 5.32
CA GLU A 35 14.84 -12.89 5.50
C GLU A 35 15.85 -13.50 4.51
N THR A 36 16.57 -14.55 4.92
CA THR A 36 17.50 -15.26 4.03
C THR A 36 17.26 -16.75 4.12
N GLU A 37 16.91 -17.37 3.00
CA GLU A 37 16.64 -18.80 2.92
C GLU A 37 17.38 -19.38 1.70
N HIS A 38 18.09 -20.50 1.90
CA HIS A 38 18.83 -21.22 0.84
C HIS A 38 19.75 -20.34 -0.03
N GLY A 39 20.35 -19.29 0.54
CA GLY A 39 21.23 -18.36 -0.18
C GLY A 39 20.51 -17.25 -0.96
N VAL A 40 19.19 -17.12 -0.81
CA VAL A 40 18.41 -15.99 -1.33
C VAL A 40 18.02 -15.08 -0.18
N SER A 41 18.35 -13.79 -0.28
CA SER A 41 17.95 -12.77 0.69
C SER A 41 16.84 -11.89 0.11
N VAL A 42 15.73 -11.76 0.83
CA VAL A 42 14.66 -10.80 0.54
C VAL A 42 14.72 -9.71 1.61
N VAL A 43 14.71 -8.46 1.19
CA VAL A 43 14.66 -7.31 2.10
C VAL A 43 13.48 -6.42 1.71
N LEU A 44 12.59 -6.16 2.66
CA LEU A 44 11.46 -5.25 2.54
C LEU A 44 11.78 -3.92 3.21
N ASP A 45 11.70 -2.83 2.45
CA ASP A 45 11.67 -1.48 3.01
C ASP A 45 10.27 -1.22 3.60
N THR A 46 10.21 -0.95 4.90
CA THR A 46 8.96 -0.69 5.63
C THR A 46 8.67 0.81 5.81
N ASN A 47 9.47 1.70 5.20
CA ASN A 47 9.22 3.13 5.23
C ASN A 47 8.07 3.47 4.26
N ILE A 48 6.99 4.03 4.80
CA ILE A 48 5.85 4.49 4.01
C ILE A 48 6.10 5.95 3.61
N THR A 49 6.33 6.19 2.32
CA THR A 49 6.38 7.55 1.79
C THR A 49 4.97 8.14 1.71
N PRO A 50 4.82 9.48 1.67
CA PRO A 50 3.52 10.11 1.47
C PRO A 50 2.77 9.58 0.24
N GLU A 51 3.47 9.33 -0.86
CA GLU A 51 2.89 8.81 -2.09
C GLU A 51 2.36 7.37 -1.92
N LEU A 52 3.10 6.51 -1.21
CA LEU A 52 2.67 5.15 -0.90
C LEU A 52 1.45 5.14 0.03
N LEU A 53 1.40 6.08 0.97
CA LEU A 53 0.24 6.23 1.85
C LEU A 53 -1.01 6.61 1.06
N GLU A 54 -0.89 7.59 0.17
CA GLU A 54 -1.99 8.03 -0.70
C GLU A 54 -2.45 6.92 -1.66
N GLU A 55 -1.51 6.16 -2.24
CA GLU A 55 -1.82 4.98 -3.05
C GLU A 55 -2.56 3.92 -2.22
N GLY A 56 -2.18 3.72 -0.95
CA GLY A 56 -2.87 2.84 -0.02
C GLY A 56 -4.34 3.24 0.19
N TYR A 57 -4.61 4.53 0.37
CA TYR A 57 -5.99 5.04 0.43
C TYR A 57 -6.75 4.80 -0.88
N MET A 58 -6.13 5.08 -2.03
CA MET A 58 -6.73 4.84 -3.33
C MET A 58 -7.12 3.37 -3.51
N ARG A 59 -6.21 2.44 -3.20
CA ARG A 59 -6.45 0.99 -3.30
C ARG A 59 -7.58 0.54 -2.39
N GLU A 60 -7.63 1.08 -1.17
CA GLU A 60 -8.68 0.74 -0.23
C GLU A 60 -10.06 1.27 -0.67
N ILE A 61 -10.13 2.49 -1.22
CA ILE A 61 -11.37 3.03 -1.81
C ILE A 61 -11.86 2.11 -2.95
N VAL A 62 -10.97 1.72 -3.87
CA VAL A 62 -11.31 0.78 -4.95
C VAL A 62 -11.86 -0.53 -4.38
N SER A 63 -11.21 -1.10 -3.37
CA SER A 63 -11.67 -2.31 -2.67
C SER A 63 -13.09 -2.17 -2.10
N LYS A 64 -13.40 -1.03 -1.45
CA LYS A 64 -14.75 -0.78 -0.92
C LYS A 64 -15.79 -0.61 -2.02
N VAL A 65 -15.47 0.13 -3.09
CA VAL A 65 -16.39 0.28 -4.23
C VAL A 65 -16.68 -1.07 -4.88
N GLN A 66 -15.66 -1.90 -5.10
CA GLN A 66 -15.85 -3.24 -5.66
C GLN A 66 -16.70 -4.15 -4.76
N THR A 67 -16.56 -3.99 -3.44
CA THR A 67 -17.43 -4.68 -2.47
C THR A 67 -18.87 -4.19 -2.58
N MET A 68 -19.08 -2.88 -2.65
CA MET A 68 -20.42 -2.29 -2.85
C MET A 68 -21.08 -2.75 -4.15
N ARG A 69 -20.33 -2.84 -5.25
CA ARG A 69 -20.84 -3.35 -6.53
C ARG A 69 -21.41 -4.75 -6.38
N LYS A 70 -20.69 -5.65 -5.70
CA LYS A 70 -21.16 -7.02 -5.43
C LYS A 70 -22.38 -7.04 -4.54
N GLU A 71 -22.38 -6.26 -3.45
CA GLU A 71 -23.51 -6.17 -2.52
C GLU A 71 -24.78 -5.61 -3.20
N ALA A 72 -24.62 -4.70 -4.16
CA ALA A 72 -25.72 -4.11 -4.92
C ALA A 72 -26.15 -4.94 -6.15
N GLY A 73 -25.51 -6.08 -6.42
CA GLY A 73 -25.83 -6.94 -7.57
C GLY A 73 -25.44 -6.33 -8.92
N PHE A 74 -24.32 -5.60 -8.97
CA PHE A 74 -23.78 -5.04 -10.20
C PHE A 74 -22.86 -6.06 -10.85
N GLU A 75 -22.95 -6.16 -12.18
CA GLU A 75 -22.06 -6.99 -12.97
C GLU A 75 -20.67 -6.33 -13.08
N VAL A 76 -19.64 -7.14 -13.35
CA VAL A 76 -18.27 -6.64 -13.50
C VAL A 76 -18.10 -5.69 -14.70
N THR A 77 -19.02 -5.73 -15.66
CA THR A 77 -19.03 -4.88 -16.86
C THR A 77 -19.87 -3.62 -16.71
N ASP A 78 -20.62 -3.46 -15.61
CA ASP A 78 -21.50 -2.30 -15.43
C ASP A 78 -20.68 -1.01 -15.27
N HIS A 79 -21.06 0.05 -15.98
CA HIS A 79 -20.50 1.37 -15.76
C HIS A 79 -21.24 2.08 -14.61
N ILE A 80 -20.50 2.86 -13.82
CA ILE A 80 -21.06 3.52 -12.63
C ILE A 80 -20.72 5.01 -12.55
N ALA A 81 -21.60 5.76 -11.89
CA ALA A 81 -21.25 7.03 -11.26
C ALA A 81 -20.89 6.77 -9.79
N LEU A 82 -19.70 7.23 -9.40
CA LEU A 82 -19.18 7.13 -8.03
C LEU A 82 -19.44 8.44 -7.29
N TYR A 83 -19.97 8.31 -6.08
CA TYR A 83 -20.35 9.40 -5.18
C TYR A 83 -19.54 9.27 -3.88
N TYR A 84 -19.14 10.40 -3.29
CA TYR A 84 -18.43 10.38 -2.02
C TYR A 84 -18.74 11.58 -1.12
N GLU A 85 -18.74 11.33 0.18
CA GLU A 85 -18.87 12.33 1.24
C GLU A 85 -18.08 11.87 2.47
N GLY A 86 -17.16 12.68 2.99
CA GLY A 86 -16.32 12.27 4.11
C GLY A 86 -15.19 13.24 4.44
N ALA A 87 -14.21 12.75 5.19
CA ALA A 87 -13.08 13.51 5.71
C ALA A 87 -12.23 14.17 4.61
N ASP A 88 -11.56 15.28 4.96
CA ASP A 88 -10.73 16.07 4.02
C ASP A 88 -9.61 15.26 3.39
N VAL A 89 -9.04 14.30 4.12
CA VAL A 89 -8.01 13.37 3.59
C VAL A 89 -8.56 12.62 2.38
N ILE A 90 -9.74 12.01 2.50
CA ILE A 90 -10.36 11.25 1.41
C ILE A 90 -10.76 12.16 0.26
N LYS A 91 -11.23 13.38 0.56
CA LYS A 91 -11.51 14.38 -0.46
C LYS A 91 -10.25 14.71 -1.28
N GLY A 92 -9.10 14.91 -0.64
CA GLY A 92 -7.83 15.14 -1.32
C GLY A 92 -7.42 13.94 -2.21
N ILE A 93 -7.61 12.71 -1.72
CA ILE A 93 -7.35 11.50 -2.52
C ILE A 93 -8.28 11.42 -3.73
N MET A 94 -9.58 11.65 -3.55
CA MET A 94 -10.57 11.62 -4.64
C MET A 94 -10.32 12.72 -5.69
N GLU A 95 -9.86 13.90 -5.26
CA GLU A 95 -9.46 14.99 -6.17
C GLU A 95 -8.17 14.65 -6.95
N LYS A 96 -7.17 14.07 -6.29
CA LYS A 96 -5.85 13.79 -6.89
C LYS A 96 -5.83 12.52 -7.75
N TYR A 97 -6.55 11.48 -7.33
CA TYR A 97 -6.53 10.14 -7.93
C TYR A 97 -7.88 9.70 -8.51
N GLY A 98 -8.86 10.61 -8.61
CA GLY A 98 -10.22 10.30 -9.07
C GLY A 98 -10.26 9.53 -10.39
N ASP A 99 -9.52 9.98 -11.41
CA ASP A 99 -9.48 9.32 -12.72
C ASP A 99 -8.90 7.90 -12.64
N ALA A 100 -7.89 7.68 -11.80
CA ALA A 100 -7.30 6.36 -11.59
C ALA A 100 -8.29 5.43 -10.87
N ILE A 101 -8.98 5.93 -9.85
CA ILE A 101 -10.03 5.19 -9.13
C ILE A 101 -11.15 4.80 -10.09
N LEU A 102 -11.65 5.76 -10.88
CA LEU A 102 -12.71 5.55 -11.87
C LEU A 102 -12.32 4.47 -12.88
N LYS A 103 -11.09 4.51 -13.41
CA LYS A 103 -10.58 3.50 -14.33
C LYS A 103 -10.61 2.08 -13.74
N GLU A 104 -10.20 1.92 -12.48
CA GLU A 104 -10.17 0.63 -11.78
C GLU A 104 -11.57 0.07 -11.45
N VAL A 105 -12.60 0.92 -11.43
CA VAL A 105 -13.97 0.53 -11.06
C VAL A 105 -14.99 0.65 -12.19
N LEU A 106 -14.55 0.86 -13.44
CA LEU A 106 -15.42 1.18 -14.59
C LEU A 106 -16.38 2.33 -14.27
N GLY A 107 -15.85 3.38 -13.66
CA GLY A 107 -16.58 4.59 -13.32
C GLY A 107 -16.48 5.63 -14.44
N ASP A 108 -17.60 6.27 -14.76
CA ASP A 108 -17.66 7.32 -15.78
C ASP A 108 -17.69 8.72 -15.15
N ARG A 109 -18.10 8.82 -13.88
CA ARG A 109 -18.23 10.09 -13.16
C ARG A 109 -17.87 9.94 -11.69
N LEU A 110 -17.24 10.98 -11.16
CA LEU A 110 -16.97 11.14 -9.73
C LEU A 110 -17.64 12.42 -9.24
N GLU A 111 -18.58 12.30 -8.31
CA GLU A 111 -19.39 13.41 -7.81
C GLU A 111 -19.32 13.50 -6.28
N ARG A 112 -19.38 14.71 -5.73
CA ARG A 112 -19.45 14.91 -4.28
C ARG A 112 -20.88 14.85 -3.76
N GLY A 113 -21.00 14.40 -2.51
CA GLY A 113 -22.27 14.14 -1.85
C GLY A 113 -22.84 12.80 -2.28
N ILE A 114 -23.95 12.41 -1.65
CA ILE A 114 -24.55 11.08 -1.83
C ILE A 114 -25.95 11.10 -2.45
N GLY A 115 -26.43 12.28 -2.88
CA GLY A 115 -27.82 12.47 -3.31
C GLY A 115 -28.20 11.78 -4.62
N GLY A 116 -27.23 11.45 -5.46
CA GLY A 116 -27.45 10.79 -6.76
C GLY A 116 -27.19 9.29 -6.80
N ALA A 117 -26.85 8.66 -5.66
CA ALA A 117 -26.46 7.26 -5.60
C ALA A 117 -27.68 6.32 -5.43
N ASP A 118 -27.67 5.18 -6.12
CA ASP A 118 -28.66 4.10 -5.95
C ASP A 118 -28.39 3.31 -4.67
N ALA A 119 -27.12 3.02 -4.41
CA ALA A 119 -26.64 2.34 -3.22
C ALA A 119 -25.58 3.21 -2.54
N LYS A 120 -25.72 3.41 -1.22
CA LYS A 120 -24.76 4.17 -0.41
C LYS A 120 -24.46 3.44 0.88
N LYS A 121 -23.21 3.51 1.31
CA LYS A 121 -22.73 2.86 2.53
C LYS A 121 -21.56 3.62 3.12
N GLU A 122 -21.53 3.67 4.43
CA GLU A 122 -20.39 4.22 5.16
C GLU A 122 -19.30 3.17 5.32
N TRP A 123 -18.06 3.60 5.15
CA TRP A 123 -16.86 2.78 5.23
C TRP A 123 -15.81 3.46 6.12
N ASP A 124 -15.02 2.62 6.77
CA ASP A 124 -13.73 3.01 7.33
C ASP A 124 -12.66 2.70 6.28
N VAL A 125 -11.96 3.74 5.82
CA VAL A 125 -10.81 3.65 4.92
C VAL A 125 -9.59 4.08 5.72
N ASN A 126 -8.85 3.11 6.25
CA ASN A 126 -7.62 3.31 7.03
C ASN A 126 -7.76 4.33 8.19
N GLY A 127 -8.87 4.27 8.93
CA GLY A 127 -9.21 5.16 10.05
C GLY A 127 -10.00 6.41 9.66
N GLN A 128 -10.29 6.61 8.37
CA GLN A 128 -11.09 7.73 7.87
C GLN A 128 -12.50 7.27 7.50
N ARG A 129 -13.51 7.83 8.17
CA ARG A 129 -14.91 7.56 7.82
C ARG A 129 -15.30 8.30 6.54
N VAL A 130 -15.83 7.55 5.59
CA VAL A 130 -16.34 8.06 4.31
C VAL A 130 -17.62 7.33 3.95
N THR A 131 -18.62 8.07 3.49
CA THR A 131 -19.77 7.50 2.80
C THR A 131 -19.49 7.46 1.31
N LEU A 132 -19.52 6.27 0.74
CA LEU A 132 -19.42 6.05 -0.69
C LEU A 132 -20.81 5.73 -1.24
N GLY A 133 -21.07 6.15 -2.47
CA GLY A 133 -22.30 5.86 -3.19
C GLY A 133 -22.01 5.43 -4.62
N ILE A 134 -22.81 4.52 -5.16
CA ILE A 134 -22.73 4.08 -6.56
C ILE A 134 -24.10 4.18 -7.20
N ARG A 135 -24.13 4.57 -8.48
CA ARG A 135 -25.30 4.50 -9.35
C ARG A 135 -24.92 3.83 -10.65
N ARG A 136 -25.75 2.91 -11.14
CA ARG A 136 -25.54 2.29 -12.47
C ARG A 136 -25.91 3.29 -13.56
N ILE A 137 -25.12 3.31 -14.64
CA ILE A 137 -25.39 4.14 -15.83
C ILE A 137 -26.09 3.30 -16.90
#